data_AF-A0A7Z6XIG4-F1
#
_entry.id   AF-A0A7Z6XIG4-F1
#
_cell.length_a   1.000
_cell.length_b   1.000
_cell.length_c   1.000
_cell.angle_alpha   90.00
_cell.angle_beta   90.00
_cell.angle_gamma   90.00
#
_symmetry.space_group_name_H-M   'P 1'
#
loop_
_entity.id
_entity.type
_entity.pdbx_description
1 polymer ?
#
loop_
_entity_poly.entity_id
_entity_poly.type
_entity_poly.pdbx_seq_one_letter_code
_entity_poly.pdbx_strand_id
1 'polypeptide(L)'
;MFGRRRDLVAQHNPLLEPDELLLDPSGELLVFRSENQGCAGWGVSLTDLSREDPPVFLFSDRLPSSRRPFLDRLSLACVEIILSEAAMARWTQQRACQATPDVVASLERQFTSIELPPYPAWFEPMGLPVRWFSAPGLLLCLESGSQGRDLVVIGRTEDDLQRALEAIPGAWHAAAPVVTGLVDEGDFVLPF
;
A
#
# COMPACT_ATOMS: atom_id res chain seq x y z
N MET A 1 -16.52 -8.52 10.37
CA MET A 1 -16.36 -7.13 10.83
C MET A 1 -14.94 -6.72 10.47
N PHE A 2 -14.76 -5.77 9.56
CA PHE A 2 -13.46 -5.29 9.09
C PHE A 2 -12.66 -4.70 10.27
N GLY A 3 -11.33 -4.84 10.29
CA GLY A 3 -10.46 -4.28 11.34
C GLY A 3 -9.98 -5.26 12.43
N ARG A 4 -10.65 -6.39 12.67
CA ARG A 4 -10.27 -7.33 13.76
C ARG A 4 -9.18 -8.34 13.40
N ARG A 5 -8.89 -8.51 12.11
CA ARG A 5 -7.80 -9.38 11.62
C ARG A 5 -6.52 -8.54 11.55
N ARG A 6 -5.91 -8.26 12.71
CA ARG A 6 -4.67 -7.47 12.79
C ARG A 6 -3.52 -8.08 11.95
N ASP A 7 -3.56 -9.38 11.71
CA ASP A 7 -2.67 -10.07 10.77
C ASP A 7 -2.81 -9.63 9.31
N LEU A 8 -3.95 -9.03 8.94
CA LEU A 8 -4.26 -8.57 7.57
C LEU A 8 -4.28 -7.06 7.39
N VAL A 9 -4.41 -6.27 8.47
CA VAL A 9 -4.60 -4.81 8.37
C VAL A 9 -3.65 -3.99 9.24
N ALA A 10 -2.65 -4.60 9.86
CA ALA A 10 -1.72 -3.92 10.78
C ALA A 10 -0.27 -4.44 10.65
N GLN A 11 0.13 -4.92 9.47
CA GLN A 11 1.50 -5.35 9.21
C GLN A 11 2.40 -4.17 8.81
N HIS A 12 1.89 -3.20 8.07
CA HIS A 12 2.67 -2.04 7.65
C HIS A 12 1.99 -0.70 7.96
N ASN A 13 0.84 -0.39 7.38
CA ASN A 13 0.13 0.87 7.57
C ASN A 13 -1.21 0.58 8.26
N PRO A 14 -1.22 0.45 9.59
CA PRO A 14 -2.35 -0.09 10.31
C PRO A 14 -3.63 0.68 10.09
N LEU A 15 -4.72 -0.06 9.90
CA LEU A 15 -6.07 0.44 10.11
C LEU A 15 -6.27 0.68 11.61
N LEU A 16 -6.64 1.89 11.99
CA LEU A 16 -6.85 2.29 13.36
C LEU A 16 -8.14 1.67 13.92
N GLU A 17 -8.12 1.27 15.18
CA GLU A 17 -9.33 0.86 15.90
C GLU A 17 -10.25 2.07 16.17
N PRO A 18 -11.55 1.87 16.43
CA PRO A 18 -12.49 2.97 16.61
C PRO A 18 -12.12 3.98 17.71
N ASP A 19 -11.44 3.53 18.77
CA ASP A 19 -10.93 4.35 19.87
C ASP A 19 -9.54 4.96 19.59
N GLU A 20 -8.89 4.53 18.51
CA GLU A 20 -7.62 5.07 18.00
C GLU A 20 -7.83 6.09 16.89
N LEU A 21 -9.06 6.29 16.41
CA LEU A 21 -9.37 7.28 15.39
C LEU A 21 -9.00 8.68 15.86
N LEU A 22 -8.28 9.40 15.02
CA LEU A 22 -7.72 10.71 15.33
C LEU A 22 -8.05 11.72 14.24
N LEU A 23 -7.93 13.01 14.57
CA LEU A 23 -8.04 14.07 13.58
C LEU A 23 -6.67 14.32 12.96
N ASP A 24 -6.64 14.71 11.70
CA ASP A 24 -5.42 15.26 11.11
C ASP A 24 -5.04 16.59 11.79
N PRO A 25 -3.82 17.11 11.60
CA PRO A 25 -3.37 18.34 12.26
C PRO A 25 -4.25 19.58 11.98
N SER A 26 -5.01 19.60 10.87
CA SER A 26 -5.95 20.69 10.59
C SER A 26 -7.29 20.55 11.30
N GLY A 27 -7.63 19.35 11.79
CA GLY A 27 -8.91 19.05 12.41
C GLY A 27 -10.05 18.79 11.41
N GLU A 28 -9.76 18.56 10.12
CA GLU A 28 -10.75 18.46 9.05
C GLU A 28 -11.00 17.03 8.55
N LEU A 29 -10.07 16.12 8.80
CA LEU A 29 -10.15 14.71 8.42
C LEU A 29 -10.22 13.84 9.67
N LEU A 30 -11.16 12.89 9.66
CA LEU A 30 -11.12 11.73 10.54
C LEU A 30 -10.17 10.70 9.93
N VAL A 31 -9.00 10.53 10.53
CA VAL A 31 -7.95 9.60 10.10
C VAL A 31 -8.30 8.21 10.60
N PHE A 32 -8.32 7.25 9.67
CA PHE A 32 -8.63 5.84 9.96
C PHE A 32 -7.47 4.89 9.64
N ARG A 33 -6.41 5.38 8.99
CA ARG A 33 -5.19 4.61 8.69
C ARG A 33 -3.98 5.51 8.88
N SER A 34 -2.94 4.97 9.50
CA SER A 34 -1.67 5.65 9.69
C SER A 34 -0.54 4.86 9.02
N GLU A 35 0.45 5.57 8.48
CA GLU A 35 1.72 4.97 8.07
C GLU A 35 2.55 4.60 9.32
N ASN A 36 3.34 3.52 9.27
CA ASN A 36 4.03 2.99 10.46
C ASN A 36 5.01 3.94 11.14
N GLN A 37 5.53 4.96 10.44
CA GLN A 37 6.40 5.99 11.02
C GLN A 37 5.62 7.24 11.39
N GLY A 38 4.31 7.25 11.15
CA GLY A 38 3.44 8.40 11.39
C GLY A 38 3.64 9.54 10.39
N CYS A 39 4.36 9.33 9.29
CA CYS A 39 4.63 10.42 8.33
C CYS A 39 3.46 10.67 7.37
N ALA A 40 2.48 9.78 7.32
CA ALA A 40 1.31 9.91 6.48
C ALA A 40 0.08 9.28 7.12
N GLY A 41 -1.11 9.75 6.74
CA GLY A 41 -2.38 9.19 7.17
C GLY A 41 -3.44 9.28 6.08
N TRP A 42 -4.47 8.45 6.20
CA TRP A 42 -5.62 8.46 5.30
C TRP A 42 -6.89 8.69 6.10
N GLY A 43 -7.73 9.60 5.60
CA GLY A 43 -8.91 10.03 6.32
C GLY A 43 -10.06 10.45 5.42
N VAL A 44 -11.23 10.51 6.05
CA VAL A 44 -12.47 11.03 5.46
C VAL A 44 -12.72 12.43 6.00
N SER A 45 -13.19 13.34 5.15
CA SER A 45 -13.53 14.69 5.62
C SER A 45 -14.71 14.67 6.59
N LEU A 46 -14.61 15.45 7.68
CA LEU A 46 -15.70 15.56 8.67
C LEU A 46 -17.03 16.00 8.05
N THR A 47 -16.99 16.79 6.96
CA THR A 47 -18.18 17.22 6.23
C THR A 47 -18.83 16.11 5.39
N ASP A 48 -18.10 15.04 5.11
CA ASP A 48 -18.53 13.92 4.27
C ASP A 48 -18.90 12.66 5.08
N LEU A 49 -18.77 12.66 6.41
CA LEU A 49 -18.99 11.46 7.26
C LEU A 49 -20.38 10.84 7.17
N SER A 50 -21.40 11.62 6.80
CA SER A 50 -22.77 11.13 6.63
C SER A 50 -23.00 10.43 5.29
N ARG A 51 -22.05 10.49 4.36
CA ARG A 51 -22.14 9.81 3.08
C ARG A 51 -21.88 8.32 3.29
N GLU A 52 -22.60 7.50 2.54
CA GLU A 52 -22.48 6.03 2.62
C GLU A 52 -21.08 5.53 2.26
N ASP A 53 -20.46 6.13 1.24
CA ASP A 53 -19.13 5.77 0.75
C ASP A 53 -18.34 7.05 0.43
N PRO A 54 -17.77 7.71 1.45
CA PRO A 54 -17.16 9.02 1.30
C PRO A 54 -15.79 8.97 0.62
N PRO A 55 -15.33 10.07 0.00
CA PRO A 55 -13.98 10.17 -0.54
C PRO A 55 -12.91 10.12 0.56
N VAL A 56 -11.78 9.52 0.22
CA VAL A 56 -10.60 9.38 1.09
C VAL A 56 -9.50 10.31 0.61
N PHE A 57 -8.85 10.94 1.57
CA PHE A 57 -7.74 11.84 1.36
C PHE A 57 -6.48 11.29 2.01
N LEU A 58 -5.36 11.49 1.34
CA LEU A 58 -4.03 11.30 1.88
C LEU A 58 -3.59 12.61 2.53
N PHE A 59 -3.09 12.52 3.75
CA PHE A 59 -2.40 13.59 4.47
C PHE A 59 -0.96 13.13 4.73
N SER A 60 -0.01 14.07 4.63
CA SER A 60 1.37 13.86 5.05
C SER A 60 2.04 15.21 5.25
N ASP A 61 2.95 15.28 6.22
CA ASP A 61 3.83 16.43 6.46
C ASP A 61 4.80 16.69 5.31
N ARG A 62 5.05 15.68 4.46
CA ARG A 62 5.93 15.77 3.30
C ARG A 62 5.22 16.25 2.04
N LEU A 63 3.90 16.38 2.02
CA LEU A 63 3.18 16.81 0.83
C LEU A 63 3.22 18.35 0.68
N PRO A 64 3.32 18.90 -0.56
CA PRO A 64 3.32 20.35 -0.79
C PRO A 64 2.01 21.03 -0.37
N SER A 65 0.91 20.27 -0.43
CA SER A 65 -0.36 20.58 0.22
C SER A 65 -0.57 19.51 1.28
N SER A 66 -0.85 19.88 2.52
CA SER A 66 -0.99 18.94 3.66
C SER A 66 -2.02 17.83 3.42
N ARG A 67 -2.86 17.96 2.39
CA ARG A 67 -3.89 17.02 1.99
C ARG A 67 -3.94 16.87 0.46
N ARG A 68 -4.26 15.67 -0.02
CA ARG A 68 -4.58 15.37 -1.42
C ARG A 68 -5.67 14.31 -1.57
N PRO A 69 -6.47 14.33 -2.65
CA PRO A 69 -7.37 13.23 -2.97
C PRO A 69 -6.59 11.92 -3.13
N PHE A 70 -7.10 10.84 -2.55
CA PHE A 70 -6.53 9.49 -2.68
C PHE A 70 -7.44 8.62 -3.53
N LEU A 71 -8.65 8.32 -3.05
CA LEU A 71 -9.67 7.55 -3.76
C LEU A 71 -11.05 8.14 -3.48
N ASP A 72 -11.94 8.09 -4.47
CA ASP A 72 -13.26 8.74 -4.36
C ASP A 72 -14.26 7.98 -3.45
N ARG A 73 -13.88 6.79 -2.98
CA ARG A 73 -14.70 5.89 -2.16
C ARG A 73 -13.87 5.20 -1.09
N LEU A 74 -14.36 5.24 0.16
CA LEU A 74 -13.80 4.52 1.30
C LEU A 74 -13.77 3.02 1.05
N SER A 75 -14.79 2.45 0.41
CA SER A 75 -14.82 1.03 0.04
C SER A 75 -13.65 0.63 -0.85
N LEU A 76 -13.25 1.49 -1.80
CA LEU A 76 -12.09 1.27 -2.64
C LEU A 76 -10.78 1.45 -1.86
N ALA A 77 -10.72 2.42 -0.95
CA ALA A 77 -9.58 2.55 -0.04
C ALA A 77 -9.41 1.32 0.85
N CYS A 78 -10.49 0.69 1.31
CA CYS A 78 -10.42 -0.57 2.05
C CYS A 78 -9.87 -1.72 1.19
N VAL A 79 -10.22 -1.79 -0.09
CA VAL A 79 -9.62 -2.77 -1.03
C VAL A 79 -8.12 -2.49 -1.19
N GLU A 80 -7.75 -1.24 -1.42
CA GLU A 80 -6.35 -0.82 -1.53
C GLU A 80 -5.54 -1.18 -0.28
N ILE A 81 -6.09 -0.95 0.92
CA ILE A 81 -5.46 -1.34 2.20
C ILE A 81 -5.14 -2.82 2.20
N ILE A 82 -6.09 -3.68 1.84
CA ILE A 82 -5.89 -5.13 1.83
C ILE A 82 -4.78 -5.53 0.85
N LEU A 83 -4.73 -4.91 -0.33
CA LEU A 83 -3.70 -5.19 -1.33
C LEU A 83 -2.31 -4.75 -0.83
N SER A 84 -2.21 -3.54 -0.29
CA SER A 84 -0.96 -2.97 0.23
C SER A 84 -0.45 -3.74 1.45
N GLU A 85 -1.32 -4.10 2.40
CA GLU A 85 -0.94 -4.91 3.56
C GLU A 85 -0.53 -6.33 3.15
N ALA A 86 -1.21 -6.93 2.17
CA ALA A 86 -0.80 -8.22 1.63
C ALA A 86 0.57 -8.16 0.94
N ALA A 87 0.87 -7.05 0.25
CA ALA A 87 2.17 -6.84 -0.38
C ALA A 87 3.32 -6.65 0.62
N MET A 88 3.03 -6.04 1.77
CA MET A 88 4.05 -5.73 2.79
C MET A 88 4.09 -6.73 3.95
N ALA A 89 3.22 -7.74 3.93
CA ALA A 89 3.14 -8.76 4.96
C ALA A 89 4.43 -9.59 5.04
N ARG A 90 4.93 -9.78 6.27
CA ARG A 90 6.17 -10.55 6.53
C ARG A 90 6.09 -12.04 6.16
N TRP A 91 4.89 -12.58 5.96
CA TRP A 91 4.64 -13.98 5.64
C TRP A 91 4.52 -14.26 4.14
N THR A 92 4.58 -13.22 3.29
CA THR A 92 4.55 -13.41 1.84
C THR A 92 5.94 -13.49 1.24
N GLN A 93 6.12 -14.38 0.27
CA GLN A 93 7.32 -14.42 -0.55
C GLN A 93 7.24 -13.31 -1.59
N GLN A 94 8.13 -12.33 -1.50
CA GLN A 94 8.17 -11.19 -2.41
C GLN A 94 9.54 -11.01 -3.07
N ARG A 95 9.52 -10.48 -4.30
CA ARG A 95 10.68 -9.98 -5.01
C ARG A 95 10.33 -8.66 -5.69
N ALA A 96 11.33 -7.81 -5.81
CA ALA A 96 11.21 -6.56 -6.54
C ALA A 96 12.25 -6.48 -7.66
N CYS A 97 11.89 -5.80 -8.74
CA CYS A 97 12.81 -5.37 -9.79
C CYS A 97 12.40 -4.00 -10.33
N GLN A 98 13.33 -3.32 -11.00
CA GLN A 98 12.98 -2.14 -11.78
C GLN A 98 11.98 -2.51 -12.90
N ALA A 99 10.92 -1.72 -13.03
CA ALA A 99 9.92 -1.92 -14.06
C ALA A 99 10.30 -1.19 -15.35
N THR A 100 11.18 -1.82 -16.14
CA THR A 100 11.54 -1.36 -17.48
C THR A 100 10.33 -1.39 -18.43
N PRO A 101 10.37 -0.72 -19.61
CA PRO A 101 9.28 -0.79 -20.58
C PRO A 101 8.90 -2.23 -20.98
N ASP A 102 9.87 -3.14 -21.09
CA ASP A 102 9.63 -4.54 -21.42
C ASP A 102 8.94 -5.30 -20.29
N VAL A 103 9.29 -4.99 -19.03
CA VAL A 103 8.59 -5.52 -17.86
C VAL A 103 7.14 -5.04 -17.86
N VAL A 104 6.90 -3.73 -18.03
CA VAL A 104 5.54 -3.17 -18.06
C VAL A 104 4.70 -3.78 -19.20
N ALA A 105 5.27 -3.90 -20.40
CA ALA A 105 4.59 -4.53 -21.54
C ALA A 105 4.36 -6.04 -21.33
N SER A 106 5.20 -6.71 -20.54
CA SER A 106 4.98 -8.10 -20.13
C SER A 106 3.79 -8.20 -19.18
N LEU A 107 3.72 -7.32 -18.17
CA LEU A 107 2.61 -7.27 -17.21
C LEU A 107 1.26 -7.09 -17.90
N GLU A 108 1.17 -6.11 -18.78
CA GLU A 108 -0.08 -5.75 -19.48
C GLU A 108 -0.57 -6.84 -20.45
N ARG A 109 0.32 -7.73 -20.90
CA ARG A 109 -0.05 -8.84 -21.78
C ARG A 109 -0.44 -10.12 -21.02
N GLN A 110 0.22 -10.39 -19.89
CA GLN A 110 0.17 -11.70 -19.24
C GLN A 110 -0.70 -11.74 -17.98
N PHE A 111 -0.93 -10.59 -17.34
CA PHE A 111 -1.60 -10.51 -16.05
C PHE A 111 -2.86 -9.66 -16.12
N THR A 112 -3.83 -9.97 -15.27
CA THR A 112 -5.09 -9.23 -15.21
C THR A 112 -4.91 -7.98 -14.37
N SER A 113 -5.13 -6.80 -14.96
CA SER A 113 -5.17 -5.54 -14.21
C SER A 113 -6.32 -5.56 -13.22
N ILE A 114 -6.06 -5.19 -11.97
CA ILE A 114 -7.10 -4.93 -10.98
C ILE A 114 -7.63 -3.52 -11.23
N GLU A 115 -8.94 -3.39 -11.44
CA GLU A 115 -9.60 -2.12 -11.76
C GLU A 115 -9.79 -1.24 -10.52
N LEU A 116 -8.69 -0.66 -10.03
CA LEU A 116 -8.73 0.47 -9.10
C LEU A 116 -8.55 1.79 -9.86
N PRO A 117 -9.30 2.85 -9.51
CA PRO A 117 -9.01 4.19 -10.02
C PRO A 117 -7.56 4.57 -9.74
N PRO A 118 -6.92 5.37 -10.60
CA PRO A 118 -5.56 5.85 -10.34
C PRO A 118 -5.53 6.65 -9.03
N TYR A 119 -4.60 6.29 -8.15
CA TYR A 119 -4.39 6.99 -6.89
C TYR A 119 -2.88 7.26 -6.70
N PRO A 120 -2.52 8.33 -5.98
CA PRO A 120 -1.12 8.71 -5.80
C PRO A 120 -0.36 7.72 -4.93
N ALA A 121 0.95 7.60 -5.17
CA ALA A 121 1.87 7.03 -4.17
C ALA A 121 1.86 7.91 -2.90
N TRP A 122 2.09 7.29 -1.75
CA TRP A 122 2.02 7.98 -0.45
C TRP A 122 3.29 8.73 -0.06
N PHE A 123 4.41 8.48 -0.76
CA PHE A 123 5.72 9.08 -0.44
C PHE A 123 6.21 10.03 -1.54
N GLU A 124 7.11 10.95 -1.16
CA GLU A 124 7.77 11.87 -2.08
C GLU A 124 9.09 11.30 -2.68
N PRO A 125 9.42 11.63 -3.95
CA PRO A 125 8.58 12.37 -4.89
C PRO A 125 7.36 11.54 -5.29
N MET A 126 6.18 12.19 -5.33
CA MET A 126 4.96 11.54 -5.76
C MET A 126 5.12 11.16 -7.24
N GLY A 127 5.41 9.89 -7.49
CA GLY A 127 5.64 9.40 -8.84
C GLY A 127 4.33 9.05 -9.56
N LEU A 128 4.41 8.09 -10.46
CA LEU A 128 3.27 7.63 -11.24
C LEU A 128 2.26 6.87 -10.34
N PRO A 129 0.96 6.91 -10.68
CA PRO A 129 -0.06 6.19 -9.92
C PRO A 129 0.25 4.71 -9.77
N VAL A 130 -0.08 4.16 -8.59
CA VAL A 130 0.06 2.74 -8.30
C VAL A 130 -0.90 1.95 -9.19
N ARG A 131 -0.45 0.82 -9.72
CA ARG A 131 -1.26 -0.12 -10.51
C ARG A 131 -1.09 -1.53 -9.98
N TRP A 132 -2.19 -2.26 -9.92
CA TRP A 132 -2.21 -3.63 -9.43
C TRP A 132 -2.55 -4.62 -10.53
N PHE A 133 -1.92 -5.78 -10.49
CA PHE A 133 -2.21 -6.91 -11.37
C PHE A 133 -2.33 -8.20 -10.59
N SER A 134 -3.00 -9.18 -11.17
CA SER A 134 -3.19 -10.50 -10.56
C SER A 134 -3.12 -11.63 -11.58
N ALA A 135 -2.79 -12.80 -11.07
CA ALA A 135 -2.91 -14.10 -11.72
C ALA A 135 -3.13 -15.18 -10.64
N PRO A 136 -3.49 -16.43 -10.98
CA PRO A 136 -3.65 -17.47 -9.99
C PRO A 136 -2.41 -17.64 -9.10
N GLY A 137 -2.56 -17.36 -7.80
CA GLY A 137 -1.48 -17.43 -6.80
C GLY A 137 -0.57 -16.20 -6.75
N LEU A 138 -0.85 -15.15 -7.52
CA LEU A 138 0.02 -13.98 -7.68
C LEU A 138 -0.73 -12.65 -7.48
N LEU A 139 -0.07 -11.75 -6.77
CA LEU A 139 -0.39 -10.33 -6.72
C LEU A 139 0.84 -9.54 -7.15
N LEU A 140 0.65 -8.51 -7.98
CA LEU A 140 1.74 -7.68 -8.48
C LEU A 140 1.39 -6.19 -8.28
N CYS A 141 2.34 -5.43 -7.74
CA CYS A 141 2.23 -3.99 -7.53
C CYS A 141 3.24 -3.28 -8.43
N LEU A 142 2.77 -2.41 -9.31
CA LEU A 142 3.60 -1.48 -10.05
C LEU A 142 3.49 -0.12 -9.37
N GLU A 143 4.57 0.29 -8.71
CA GLU A 143 4.62 1.50 -7.92
C GLU A 143 5.77 2.41 -8.35
N SER A 144 5.78 3.61 -7.80
CA SER A 144 6.90 4.53 -7.99
C SER A 144 8.11 4.06 -7.22
N GLY A 145 9.30 4.30 -7.75
CA GLY A 145 10.57 3.97 -7.13
C GLY A 145 11.56 5.13 -7.24
N SER A 146 12.68 5.06 -6.53
CA SER A 146 13.69 6.12 -6.52
C SER A 146 14.31 6.41 -7.90
N GLN A 147 14.29 5.43 -8.81
CA GLN A 147 14.85 5.51 -10.17
C GLN A 147 13.80 5.26 -11.26
N GLY A 148 12.51 5.53 -10.97
CA GLY A 148 11.42 5.38 -11.93
C GLY A 148 10.24 4.60 -11.36
N ARG A 149 9.96 3.42 -11.93
CA ARG A 149 8.94 2.49 -11.42
C ARG A 149 9.59 1.20 -10.96
N ASP A 150 9.04 0.65 -9.89
CA ASP A 150 9.40 -0.66 -9.37
C ASP A 150 8.20 -1.60 -9.48
N LEU A 151 8.50 -2.87 -9.77
CA LEU A 151 7.55 -3.95 -9.75
C LEU A 151 7.83 -4.79 -8.50
N VAL A 152 6.83 -4.93 -7.64
CA VAL A 152 6.81 -5.91 -6.55
C VAL A 152 5.92 -7.07 -6.95
N VAL A 153 6.45 -8.30 -6.86
CA VAL A 153 5.74 -9.55 -7.14
C VAL A 153 5.59 -10.33 -5.85
N ILE A 154 4.36 -10.71 -5.54
CA ILE A 154 4.00 -11.48 -4.35
C ILE A 154 3.41 -12.82 -4.77
N GLY A 155 4.06 -13.91 -4.34
CA GLY A 155 3.57 -15.27 -4.51
C GLY A 155 2.84 -15.79 -3.27
N ARG A 156 1.72 -16.47 -3.48
CA ARG A 156 1.04 -17.24 -2.41
C ARG A 156 1.93 -18.39 -1.93
N THR A 157 2.72 -18.97 -2.83
CA THR A 157 3.74 -19.99 -2.56
C THR A 157 5.06 -19.60 -3.23
N GLU A 158 6.16 -20.23 -2.84
CA GLU A 158 7.46 -20.04 -3.52
C GLU A 158 7.38 -20.47 -4.99
N ASP A 159 6.63 -21.53 -5.30
CA ASP A 159 6.44 -22.00 -6.68
C ASP A 159 5.66 -20.97 -7.51
N ASP A 160 4.64 -20.34 -6.94
CA ASP A 160 3.91 -19.25 -7.61
C ASP A 160 4.85 -18.09 -7.93
N LEU A 161 5.66 -17.67 -6.93
CA LEU A 161 6.64 -16.61 -7.10
C LEU A 161 7.66 -16.97 -8.18
N GLN A 162 8.27 -18.15 -8.10
CA GLN A 162 9.29 -18.60 -9.04
C GLN A 162 8.77 -18.63 -10.48
N ARG A 163 7.54 -19.11 -10.70
CA ARG A 163 6.89 -19.06 -12.03
C ARG A 163 6.76 -17.62 -12.55
N ALA A 164 6.47 -16.66 -11.68
CA ALA A 164 6.39 -15.26 -12.08
C ALA A 164 7.78 -14.68 -12.43
N LEU A 165 8.82 -15.01 -11.66
CA LEU A 165 10.18 -14.54 -11.91
C LEU A 165 10.75 -15.06 -13.23
N GLU A 166 10.35 -16.27 -13.63
CA GLU A 166 10.73 -16.88 -14.92
C GLU A 166 9.95 -16.27 -16.10
N ALA A 167 8.69 -15.88 -15.89
CA ALA A 167 7.82 -15.35 -16.94
C ALA A 167 8.01 -13.85 -17.21
N ILE A 168 8.46 -13.09 -16.21
CA ILE A 168 8.63 -11.64 -16.31
C ILE A 168 10.12 -11.35 -16.60
N PRO A 169 10.45 -10.54 -17.63
CA PRO A 169 11.83 -10.23 -18.02
C PRO A 169 12.47 -9.19 -17.08
N GLY A 170 12.36 -9.40 -15.77
CA GLY A 170 12.87 -8.51 -14.72
C GLY A 170 14.29 -8.84 -14.29
N ALA A 171 15.06 -7.81 -13.92
CA ALA A 171 16.34 -7.99 -13.23
C ALA A 171 16.08 -8.12 -11.73
N TRP A 172 15.91 -9.34 -11.24
CA TRP A 172 15.53 -9.61 -9.86
C TRP A 172 16.69 -9.36 -8.89
N HIS A 173 16.48 -8.50 -7.89
CA HIS A 173 17.42 -8.36 -6.80
C HIS A 173 17.34 -9.56 -5.85
N ALA A 174 18.48 -9.95 -5.28
CA ALA A 174 18.51 -10.93 -4.19
C ALA A 174 17.65 -10.42 -3.03
N ALA A 175 16.89 -11.31 -2.39
CA ALA A 175 16.08 -10.95 -1.23
C ALA A 175 16.99 -10.31 -0.16
N ALA A 176 16.58 -9.17 0.38
CA ALA A 176 17.27 -8.61 1.55
C ALA A 176 17.16 -9.63 2.70
N PRO A 177 18.25 -9.92 3.43
CA PRO A 177 18.17 -10.82 4.57
C PRO A 177 17.17 -10.25 5.58
N VAL A 178 16.28 -11.12 6.09
CA VAL A 178 15.38 -10.76 7.18
C VAL A 178 16.25 -10.49 8.41
N VAL A 179 16.43 -9.22 8.76
CA VAL A 179 17.01 -8.84 10.04
C VAL A 179 15.94 -9.11 11.09
N THR A 180 16.01 -10.29 11.71
CA THR A 180 15.27 -10.59 12.95
C THR A 180 15.93 -9.83 14.11
N GLY A 181 15.70 -8.53 14.17
CA GLY A 181 15.89 -7.76 15.39
C GLY A 181 14.70 -8.00 16.30
N LEU A 182 14.94 -8.56 17.48
CA LEU A 182 13.99 -8.54 18.59
C LEU A 182 13.59 -7.08 18.84
N VAL A 183 12.33 -6.75 18.55
CA VAL A 183 11.79 -5.44 18.90
C VAL A 183 11.45 -5.52 20.38
N ASP A 184 12.20 -4.75 21.16
CA ASP A 184 11.94 -4.47 22.57
C ASP A 184 10.52 -3.87 22.70
N GLU A 185 9.75 -4.32 23.68
CA GLU A 185 8.39 -3.84 23.97
C GLU A 185 8.46 -2.39 24.50
N GLY A 186 8.72 -1.44 23.61
CA GLY A 186 8.54 -0.02 23.86
C GLY A 186 7.13 0.38 23.45
N ASP A 187 6.36 0.92 24.40
CA ASP A 187 5.08 1.57 24.14
C ASP A 187 5.19 2.51 22.93
N PHE A 188 4.47 2.18 21.85
CA PHE A 188 4.29 3.07 20.72
C PHE A 188 3.40 4.24 21.16
N VAL A 189 4.03 5.30 21.66
CA VAL A 189 3.39 6.61 21.72
C VAL A 189 3.36 7.14 20.28
N LEU A 190 2.18 7.08 19.65
CA LEU A 190 1.94 7.75 18.37
C LEU A 190 2.23 9.25 18.56
N PRO A 191 3.12 9.89 17.77
CA PRO A 191 3.50 11.27 18.00
C PRO A 191 2.51 12.21 17.31
N PHE A 192 1.22 12.17 17.64
CA PHE A 192 0.24 13.20 17.30
C PHE A 192 -0.83 13.32 18.39
#